data_AF-A0A0Q4UVQ5-F1
#
_entry.id   AF-A0A0Q4UVQ5-F1
#
_cell.length_a   1.000
_cell.length_b   1.000
_cell.length_c   1.000
_cell.angle_alpha   90.00
_cell.angle_beta   90.00
_cell.angle_gamma   90.00
#
_symmetry.space_group_name_H-M   'P 1'
#
loop_
_entity.id
_entity.type
_entity.pdbx_description
1 polymer ?
#
loop_
_entity_poly.entity_id
_entity_poly.type
_entity_poly.pdbx_seq_one_letter_code
_entity_poly.pdbx_strand_id
1 'polypeptide(L)'
;MAQYSSEDLRRLDVLGRIIVAAAAQETNSQDLLGTQPNRAEADYVRERVRELESAELLNVDWRFNGGWSARPTARGRDAWSAFKAARNDVRARRRRMRDEYIVWVVDQDDAGSSPTVDDFTPTGANYLGMPYTQEDLEQTGKWLSESRYIKGPGAWGRADPIRPETTAKGLWTVEGGKSVDEPTNDEAPAAATFTNYFHAPANVAQNSQHVQQTINISWQDQARELVDEIAGRLENVEDDHARAELAAAAELRRNRRAGPSERRPWHRDEARSCDHDGDGR
;
A
#
# COMPACT_ATOMS: atom_id res chain seq x y z
N MET A 1 2.00 -16.02 3.92
CA MET A 1 1.97 -16.03 5.40
C MET A 1 0.58 -16.45 5.83
N ALA A 2 0.44 -17.19 6.93
CA ALA A 2 -0.89 -17.51 7.46
C ALA A 2 -1.61 -16.20 7.81
N GLN A 3 -2.78 -15.97 7.22
CA GLN A 3 -3.63 -14.85 7.59
C GLN A 3 -4.37 -15.26 8.87
N TYR A 4 -4.09 -14.58 9.98
CA TYR A 4 -4.82 -14.77 11.22
C TYR A 4 -6.01 -13.82 11.22
N SER A 5 -7.21 -14.35 11.41
CA SER A 5 -8.39 -13.51 11.66
C SER A 5 -8.30 -12.83 13.04
N SER A 6 -9.09 -11.78 13.28
CA SER A 6 -9.17 -11.14 14.60
C SER A 6 -9.61 -12.14 15.70
N GLU A 7 -10.48 -13.08 15.34
CA GLU A 7 -10.92 -14.18 16.20
C GLU A 7 -9.79 -15.16 16.50
N ASP A 8 -8.95 -15.50 15.50
CA ASP A 8 -7.78 -16.34 15.72
C ASP A 8 -6.78 -15.69 16.68
N LEU A 9 -6.53 -14.39 16.53
CA LEU A 9 -5.63 -13.65 17.42
C LEU A 9 -6.14 -13.66 18.87
N ARG A 10 -7.43 -13.42 19.07
CA ARG A 10 -8.08 -13.48 20.40
C ARG A 10 -7.97 -14.87 21.01
N ARG A 11 -8.27 -15.91 20.23
CA ARG A 11 -8.20 -17.31 20.66
C ARG A 11 -6.77 -17.71 21.02
N LEU A 12 -5.79 -17.34 20.21
CA LEU A 12 -4.36 -17.61 20.47
C LEU A 12 -3.84 -16.82 21.66
N ASP A 13 -4.33 -15.61 21.93
CA ASP A 13 -3.97 -14.85 23.14
C ASP A 13 -4.43 -15.59 24.40
N VAL A 14 -5.67 -16.09 24.43
CA VAL A 14 -6.20 -16.90 25.55
C VAL A 14 -5.36 -18.18 25.73
N LEU A 15 -5.01 -18.87 24.65
CA LEU A 15 -4.12 -20.03 24.71
C LEU A 15 -2.75 -19.69 25.31
N GLY A 16 -2.17 -18.56 24.92
CA GLY A 16 -0.92 -18.04 25.47
C GLY A 16 -1.00 -17.80 26.98
N ARG A 17 -2.08 -17.16 27.45
CA ARG A 17 -2.32 -16.95 28.89
C ARG A 17 -2.42 -18.27 29.65
N ILE A 18 -3.15 -19.25 29.12
CA ILE A 18 -3.27 -20.59 29.71
C ILE A 18 -1.91 -21.30 29.77
N ILE A 19 -1.08 -21.18 28.74
CA ILE A 19 0.26 -21.78 28.73
C ILE A 19 1.16 -21.15 29.80
N VAL A 20 1.11 -19.82 29.97
CA VAL A 20 1.85 -19.11 31.02
C VAL A 20 1.39 -19.54 32.41
N ALA A 21 0.07 -19.55 32.65
CA ALA A 21 -0.51 -19.94 33.92
C ALA A 21 -0.20 -21.42 34.25
N ALA A 22 -0.27 -22.31 33.26
CA ALA A 22 0.11 -23.71 33.42
C ALA A 22 1.60 -23.91 33.77
N ALA A 23 2.50 -23.04 33.28
CA ALA A 23 3.91 -23.07 33.67
C ALA A 23 4.13 -22.63 35.12
N ALA A 24 3.26 -21.76 35.64
CA ALA A 24 3.21 -21.34 37.05
C ALA A 24 2.47 -22.34 37.97
N GLN A 25 1.96 -23.46 37.44
CA GLN A 25 1.08 -24.42 38.13
C GLN A 25 -0.29 -23.84 38.52
N GLU A 26 -0.65 -22.69 37.96
CA GLU A 26 -1.90 -21.95 38.14
C GLU A 26 -2.88 -22.30 37.01
N THR A 27 -3.47 -23.50 37.08
CA THR A 27 -4.30 -24.03 35.97
C THR A 27 -5.79 -23.86 36.18
N ASN A 28 -6.22 -23.12 37.21
CA ASN A 28 -7.62 -22.96 37.54
C ASN A 28 -8.21 -21.70 36.87
N SER A 29 -9.53 -21.66 36.71
CA SER A 29 -10.23 -20.53 36.10
C SER A 29 -10.08 -19.21 36.85
N GLN A 30 -9.85 -19.21 38.17
CA GLN A 30 -9.66 -17.99 38.96
C GLN A 30 -8.31 -17.34 38.68
N ASP A 31 -7.25 -18.13 38.44
CA ASP A 31 -5.92 -17.59 38.15
C ASP A 31 -5.91 -16.84 36.80
N LEU A 32 -6.68 -17.33 35.83
CA LEU A 32 -6.80 -16.71 34.49
C LEU A 32 -7.73 -15.50 34.44
N LEU A 33 -8.76 -15.49 35.28
CA LEU A 33 -9.80 -14.46 35.32
C LEU A 33 -9.57 -13.40 36.41
N GLY A 34 -8.63 -13.63 37.32
CA GLY A 34 -8.40 -12.79 38.49
C GLY A 34 -9.41 -13.03 39.62
N THR A 35 -9.31 -12.23 40.68
CA THR A 35 -10.06 -12.41 41.92
C THR A 35 -11.53 -11.98 41.83
N GLN A 36 -11.89 -11.11 40.89
CA GLN A 36 -13.27 -10.63 40.67
C GLN A 36 -13.53 -10.37 39.17
N PRO A 37 -13.59 -11.40 38.33
CA PRO A 37 -13.94 -11.21 36.93
C PRO A 37 -15.37 -10.71 36.80
N ASN A 38 -15.59 -9.78 35.87
CA ASN A 38 -16.92 -9.47 35.41
C ASN A 38 -17.52 -10.73 34.74
N ARG A 39 -18.81 -11.00 34.94
CA ARG A 39 -19.51 -12.16 34.37
C ARG A 39 -19.34 -12.25 32.85
N ALA A 40 -19.38 -11.11 32.15
CA ALA A 40 -19.19 -11.07 30.70
C ALA A 40 -17.79 -11.54 30.26
N GLU A 41 -16.74 -11.20 31.03
CA GLU A 41 -15.37 -11.64 30.76
C GLU A 41 -15.21 -13.13 31.06
N ALA A 42 -15.80 -13.62 32.17
CA ALA A 42 -15.81 -15.03 32.51
C ALA A 42 -16.52 -15.88 31.42
N ASP A 43 -17.67 -15.41 30.93
CA ASP A 43 -18.41 -16.07 29.85
C ASP A 43 -17.63 -16.05 28.54
N TYR A 44 -16.99 -14.93 28.19
CA TYR A 44 -16.11 -14.81 27.02
C TYR A 44 -14.93 -15.77 27.07
N VAL A 45 -14.16 -15.79 28.16
CA VAL A 45 -13.00 -16.71 28.29
C VAL A 45 -13.45 -18.16 28.26
N ARG A 46 -14.59 -18.48 28.90
CA ARG A 46 -15.16 -19.83 28.89
C ARG A 46 -15.51 -20.29 27.48
N GLU A 47 -16.10 -19.41 26.67
CA GLU A 47 -16.38 -19.69 25.26
C GLU A 47 -15.08 -19.98 24.49
N ARG A 48 -14.05 -19.14 24.67
CA ARG A 48 -12.74 -19.35 24.03
C ARG A 48 -12.08 -20.65 24.44
N VAL A 49 -12.19 -21.05 25.70
CA VAL A 49 -11.65 -22.33 26.20
C VAL A 49 -12.35 -23.51 25.53
N ARG A 50 -13.68 -23.44 25.31
CA ARG A 50 -14.42 -24.48 24.56
C ARG A 50 -13.98 -24.56 23.11
N GLU A 51 -13.75 -23.42 22.46
CA GLU A 51 -13.25 -23.41 21.08
C GLU A 51 -11.85 -24.02 20.99
N LEU A 52 -10.96 -23.67 21.93
CA LEU A 52 -9.61 -24.23 22.02
C LEU A 52 -9.62 -25.74 22.31
N GLU A 53 -10.54 -26.21 23.14
CA GLU A 53 -10.80 -27.63 23.40
C GLU A 53 -11.29 -28.34 22.13
N SER A 54 -12.27 -27.77 21.43
CA SER A 54 -12.78 -28.32 20.16
C SER A 54 -11.73 -28.40 19.05
N ALA A 55 -10.73 -27.51 19.11
CA ALA A 55 -9.58 -27.50 18.21
C ALA A 55 -8.41 -28.40 18.69
N GLU A 56 -8.60 -29.16 19.78
CA GLU A 56 -7.61 -30.06 20.39
C GLU A 56 -6.33 -29.34 20.87
N LEU A 57 -6.42 -28.04 21.16
CA LEU A 57 -5.31 -27.23 21.67
C LEU A 57 -5.24 -27.27 23.20
N LEU A 58 -6.34 -27.62 23.87
CA LEU A 58 -6.45 -27.77 25.31
C LEU A 58 -7.17 -29.08 25.66
N ASN A 59 -6.80 -29.66 26.81
CA ASN A 59 -7.62 -30.61 27.55
C ASN A 59 -8.26 -29.87 28.72
N VAL A 60 -9.59 -29.90 28.84
CA VAL A 60 -10.32 -29.14 29.87
C VAL A 60 -11.08 -30.09 30.79
N ASP A 61 -10.93 -29.88 32.09
CA ASP A 61 -11.73 -30.54 33.13
C ASP A 61 -12.78 -29.55 33.64
N TRP A 62 -14.03 -29.73 33.19
CA TRP A 62 -15.18 -28.90 33.53
C TRP A 62 -15.83 -29.38 34.82
N ARG A 63 -15.94 -28.50 35.83
CA ARG A 63 -16.52 -28.83 37.14
C ARG A 63 -17.98 -28.37 37.24
N PHE A 64 -18.76 -29.11 38.02
CA PHE A 64 -20.19 -28.83 38.24
C PHE A 64 -20.46 -27.46 38.88
N ASN A 65 -19.51 -26.89 39.60
CA ASN A 65 -19.61 -25.56 40.22
C ASN A 65 -19.31 -24.40 39.24
N GLY A 66 -19.15 -24.69 37.94
CA GLY A 66 -18.81 -23.70 36.92
C GLY A 66 -17.32 -23.39 36.80
N GLY A 67 -16.49 -23.89 37.73
CA GLY A 67 -15.04 -23.83 37.61
C GLY A 67 -14.53 -24.80 36.53
N TRP A 68 -13.31 -24.56 36.07
CA TRP A 68 -12.65 -25.44 35.13
C TRP A 68 -11.13 -25.40 35.32
N SER A 69 -10.44 -26.44 34.86
CA SER A 69 -8.99 -26.43 34.73
C SER A 69 -8.59 -26.82 33.31
N ALA A 70 -7.64 -26.09 32.73
CA ALA A 70 -7.21 -26.31 31.35
C ALA A 70 -5.72 -26.68 31.31
N ARG A 71 -5.38 -27.67 30.49
CA ARG A 71 -4.00 -28.09 30.24
C ARG A 71 -3.69 -27.98 28.75
N PRO A 72 -2.64 -27.24 28.34
CA PRO A 72 -2.23 -27.18 26.95
C PRO A 72 -1.77 -28.55 26.44
N THR A 73 -2.30 -28.97 25.29
CA THR A 73 -1.81 -30.15 24.57
C THR A 73 -0.46 -29.85 23.92
N ALA A 74 0.25 -30.87 23.41
CA ALA A 74 1.48 -30.65 22.61
C ALA A 74 1.18 -29.76 21.39
N ARG A 75 0.10 -30.07 20.68
CA ARG A 75 -0.40 -29.28 19.54
C ARG A 75 -0.71 -27.82 19.92
N GLY A 76 -1.31 -27.59 21.09
CA GLY A 76 -1.54 -26.24 21.62
C GLY A 76 -0.24 -25.47 21.85
N ARG A 77 0.78 -26.11 22.42
CA ARG A 77 2.09 -25.50 22.63
C ARG A 77 2.81 -25.19 21.31
N ASP A 78 2.72 -26.10 20.35
CA ASP A 78 3.31 -25.91 19.01
C ASP A 78 2.61 -24.76 18.26
N ALA A 79 1.27 -24.70 18.30
CA ALA A 79 0.50 -23.60 17.72
C ALA A 79 0.87 -22.25 18.35
N TRP A 80 0.96 -22.20 19.69
CA TRP A 80 1.39 -20.99 20.39
C TRP A 80 2.84 -20.61 20.07
N SER A 81 3.75 -21.58 19.98
CA SER A 81 5.15 -21.36 19.62
C SER A 81 5.28 -20.78 18.21
N ALA A 82 4.55 -21.34 17.24
CA ALA A 82 4.49 -20.85 15.87
C ALA A 82 3.93 -19.42 15.80
N PHE A 83 2.85 -19.14 16.53
CA PHE A 83 2.27 -17.80 16.62
C PHE A 83 3.24 -16.80 17.26
N LYS A 84 3.91 -17.17 18.35
CA LYS A 84 4.92 -16.34 19.01
C LYS A 84 6.11 -16.07 18.10
N ALA A 85 6.56 -17.07 17.33
CA ALA A 85 7.62 -16.89 16.33
C ALA A 85 7.18 -15.91 15.23
N ALA A 86 5.94 -16.05 14.73
CA ALA A 86 5.38 -15.16 13.72
C ALA A 86 5.26 -13.71 14.22
N ARG A 87 4.82 -13.48 15.47
CA ARG A 87 4.80 -12.17 16.11
C ARG A 87 6.21 -11.55 16.14
N ASN A 88 7.21 -12.32 16.54
CA ASN A 88 8.58 -11.82 16.68
C ASN A 88 9.35 -11.68 15.34
N ASP A 89 8.75 -12.00 14.20
CA ASP A 89 9.38 -11.79 12.90
C ASP A 89 9.33 -10.31 12.51
N VAL A 90 10.44 -9.61 12.80
CA VAL A 90 10.63 -8.19 12.48
C VAL A 90 10.50 -7.91 10.98
N ARG A 91 10.94 -8.84 10.12
CA ARG A 91 10.88 -8.64 8.67
C ARG A 91 9.44 -8.71 8.19
N ALA A 92 8.70 -9.72 8.64
CA ALA A 92 7.27 -9.84 8.30
C ALA A 92 6.47 -8.65 8.84
N ARG A 93 6.76 -8.20 10.07
CA ARG A 93 6.16 -7.01 10.67
C ARG A 93 6.37 -5.75 9.85
N ARG A 94 7.62 -5.46 9.45
CA ARG A 94 7.95 -4.27 8.64
C ARG A 94 7.37 -4.34 7.23
N ARG A 95 7.32 -5.52 6.62
CA ARG A 95 6.63 -5.73 5.33
C ARG A 95 5.16 -5.33 5.42
N ARG A 96 4.45 -5.90 6.40
CA ARG A 96 3.05 -5.56 6.65
C ARG A 96 2.86 -4.06 6.91
N MET A 97 3.75 -3.46 7.70
CA MET A 97 3.72 -2.04 7.98
C MET A 97 3.88 -1.18 6.73
N ARG A 98 4.70 -1.56 5.75
CA ARG A 98 4.87 -0.79 4.50
C ARG A 98 3.57 -0.69 3.73
N ASP A 99 2.87 -1.80 3.56
CA ASP A 99 1.57 -1.85 2.89
C ASP A 99 0.53 -1.00 3.64
N GLU A 100 0.47 -1.11 4.97
CA GLU A 100 -0.48 -0.34 5.78
C GLU A 100 -0.14 1.16 5.80
N TYR A 101 1.14 1.51 5.89
CA TYR A 101 1.59 2.89 5.96
C TYR A 101 1.37 3.63 4.65
N ILE A 102 1.65 3.02 3.49
CA ILE A 102 1.41 3.68 2.21
C ILE A 102 -0.07 3.92 1.94
N VAL A 103 -0.95 2.97 2.30
CA VAL A 103 -2.40 3.14 2.22
C VAL A 103 -2.82 4.32 3.09
N TRP A 104 -2.32 4.38 4.32
CA TRP A 104 -2.61 5.49 5.21
C TRP A 104 -2.13 6.84 4.65
N VAL A 105 -0.93 6.94 4.07
CA VAL A 105 -0.45 8.20 3.44
C VAL A 105 -1.38 8.62 2.30
N VAL A 106 -1.81 7.68 1.45
CA VAL A 106 -2.78 7.95 0.36
C VAL A 106 -4.10 8.48 0.92
N ASP A 107 -4.66 7.83 1.95
CA ASP A 107 -5.91 8.27 2.59
C ASP A 107 -5.81 9.69 3.15
N GLN A 108 -4.64 10.06 3.69
CA GLN A 108 -4.39 11.42 4.19
C GLN A 108 -4.27 12.45 3.05
N ASP A 109 -3.58 12.10 1.96
CA ASP A 109 -3.47 12.95 0.77
C ASP A 109 -4.84 13.19 0.13
N ASP A 110 -5.67 12.14 0.00
CA ASP A 110 -7.04 12.22 -0.53
C ASP A 110 -7.96 13.07 0.36
N ALA A 111 -7.73 13.05 1.68
CA ALA A 111 -8.39 13.93 2.63
C ALA A 111 -7.88 15.38 2.60
N GLY A 112 -6.88 15.70 1.77
CA GLY A 112 -6.23 17.02 1.72
C GLY A 112 -5.49 17.37 3.00
N SER A 113 -5.12 16.37 3.80
CA SER A 113 -4.35 16.54 5.04
C SER A 113 -2.86 16.60 4.74
N SER A 114 -2.07 17.05 5.71
CA SER A 114 -0.59 17.04 5.61
C SER A 114 -0.04 16.29 6.81
N PRO A 115 -0.12 14.94 6.81
CA PRO A 115 0.21 14.15 7.97
C PRO A 115 1.70 14.24 8.28
N THR A 116 2.04 14.04 9.54
CA THR A 116 3.40 13.75 9.97
C THR A 116 3.54 12.26 10.23
N VAL A 117 4.76 11.73 10.10
CA VAL A 117 5.03 10.30 10.32
C VAL A 117 4.51 9.83 11.70
N ASP A 118 4.60 10.69 12.71
CA ASP A 118 4.22 10.37 14.08
C ASP A 118 2.68 10.26 14.27
N ASP A 119 1.89 10.73 13.29
CA ASP A 119 0.42 10.60 13.28
C ASP A 119 -0.05 9.18 12.90
N PHE A 120 0.85 8.31 12.39
CA PHE A 120 0.50 6.93 12.04
C PHE A 120 0.30 6.04 13.27
N THR A 121 1.18 6.11 14.26
CA THR A 121 1.14 5.22 15.44
C THR A 121 -0.18 5.33 16.23
N PRO A 122 -0.76 6.53 16.45
CA PRO A 122 -2.06 6.69 17.10
C PRO A 122 -3.25 6.04 16.40
N THR A 123 -3.14 5.63 15.13
CA THR A 123 -4.22 4.96 14.38
C THR A 123 -4.60 3.59 14.96
N GLY A 124 -3.76 3.01 15.82
CA GLY A 124 -3.95 1.67 16.36
C GLY A 124 -3.47 0.55 15.44
N ALA A 125 -2.78 0.89 14.34
CA ALA A 125 -2.15 -0.08 13.45
C ALA A 125 -1.21 -1.02 14.23
N ASN A 126 -1.33 -2.32 13.98
CA ASN A 126 -0.59 -3.34 14.72
C ASN A 126 -0.37 -4.59 13.86
N TYR A 127 0.70 -5.32 14.17
CA TYR A 127 1.01 -6.59 13.54
C TYR A 127 0.72 -7.74 14.50
N LEU A 128 -0.31 -8.53 14.18
CA LEU A 128 -0.76 -9.66 14.99
C LEU A 128 -1.03 -9.25 16.44
N GLY A 129 -1.59 -8.06 16.69
CA GLY A 129 -1.86 -7.54 18.03
C GLY A 129 -0.64 -6.92 18.75
N MET A 130 0.50 -6.76 18.08
CA MET A 130 1.63 -6.00 18.60
C MET A 130 1.71 -4.62 17.94
N PRO A 131 1.73 -3.53 18.71
CA PRO A 131 1.87 -2.19 18.13
C PRO A 131 3.20 -2.07 17.40
N TYR A 132 3.23 -1.30 16.32
CA TYR A 132 4.47 -0.95 15.65
C TYR A 132 5.34 -0.07 16.55
N THR A 133 6.66 -0.25 16.46
CA THR A 133 7.62 0.59 17.20
C THR A 133 8.04 1.80 16.35
N GLN A 134 8.62 2.82 16.99
CA GLN A 134 9.21 3.95 16.26
C GLN A 134 10.29 3.50 15.27
N GLU A 135 11.11 2.50 15.65
CA GLU A 135 12.14 1.95 14.77
C GLU A 135 11.52 1.30 13.52
N ASP A 136 10.40 0.58 13.67
CA ASP A 136 9.70 0.00 12.52
C ASP A 136 9.17 1.09 11.57
N LEU A 137 8.67 2.19 12.14
CA LEU A 137 8.17 3.35 11.41
C LEU A 137 9.28 4.04 10.61
N GLU A 138 10.40 4.35 11.25
CA GLU A 138 11.56 4.99 10.61
C GLU A 138 12.13 4.13 9.47
N GLN A 139 12.28 2.82 9.69
CA GLN A 139 12.77 1.90 8.66
C GLN A 139 11.78 1.72 7.51
N THR A 140 10.48 1.76 7.80
CA THR A 140 9.42 1.68 6.80
C THR A 140 9.37 2.95 5.95
N GLY A 141 9.36 4.13 6.59
CA GLY A 141 9.38 5.42 5.90
C GLY A 141 10.63 5.61 5.05
N LYS A 142 11.81 5.23 5.58
CA LYS A 142 13.06 5.20 4.82
C LYS A 142 12.92 4.32 3.56
N TRP A 143 12.49 3.07 3.73
CA TRP A 143 12.38 2.13 2.61
C TRP A 143 11.41 2.60 1.53
N LEU A 144 10.25 3.13 1.92
CA LEU A 144 9.25 3.66 0.99
C LEU A 144 9.75 4.90 0.24
N SER A 145 10.50 5.77 0.91
CA SER A 145 11.13 6.94 0.32
C SER A 145 12.21 6.54 -0.70
N GLU A 146 13.13 5.65 -0.31
CA GLU A 146 14.20 5.13 -1.18
C GLU A 146 13.64 4.38 -2.40
N SER A 147 12.53 3.66 -2.22
CA SER A 147 11.82 2.93 -3.28
C SER A 147 10.87 3.81 -4.11
N ARG A 148 10.86 5.13 -3.84
CA ARG A 148 10.09 6.17 -4.55
C ARG A 148 8.58 6.01 -4.48
N TYR A 149 8.05 5.33 -3.48
CA TYR A 149 6.61 5.23 -3.22
C TYR A 149 6.05 6.48 -2.55
N ILE A 150 6.86 7.10 -1.67
CA ILE A 150 6.56 8.37 -1.01
C ILE A 150 7.72 9.36 -1.26
N LYS A 151 7.44 10.65 -1.04
CA LYS A 151 8.42 11.74 -1.09
C LYS A 151 8.10 12.73 0.04
N GLY A 152 8.94 13.74 0.22
CA GLY A 152 8.68 14.83 1.17
C GLY A 152 9.96 15.43 1.73
N PRO A 153 9.87 16.54 2.48
CA PRO A 153 11.02 17.14 3.13
C PRO A 153 11.57 16.20 4.22
N GLY A 154 12.86 15.89 4.13
CA GLY A 154 13.59 15.16 5.17
C GLY A 154 14.03 16.06 6.32
N ALA A 155 14.30 15.47 7.48
CA ALA A 155 14.98 16.15 8.59
C ALA A 155 16.44 15.69 8.68
N TRP A 156 17.33 16.58 9.12
CA TRP A 156 18.67 16.16 9.48
C TRP A 156 18.61 15.13 10.62
N GLY A 157 19.20 13.94 10.42
CA GLY A 157 19.16 12.85 11.40
C GLY A 157 17.95 11.91 11.30
N ARG A 158 16.98 12.18 10.41
CA ARG A 158 15.89 11.23 10.08
C ARG A 158 16.09 10.66 8.68
N ALA A 159 15.84 9.38 8.53
CA ALA A 159 15.93 8.70 7.23
C ALA A 159 14.61 8.72 6.45
N ASP A 160 13.51 9.02 7.13
CA ASP A 160 12.16 9.13 6.62
C ASP A 160 11.74 10.60 6.39
N PRO A 161 10.86 10.88 5.40
CA PRO A 161 10.31 12.23 5.20
C PRO A 161 9.44 12.65 6.38
N ILE A 162 9.61 13.88 6.90
CA ILE A 162 8.82 14.39 8.05
C ILE A 162 7.34 14.48 7.69
N ARG A 163 7.07 14.93 6.46
CA ARG A 163 5.74 15.06 5.87
C ARG A 163 5.70 14.21 4.63
N PRO A 164 5.33 12.92 4.75
CA PRO A 164 5.24 12.05 3.60
C PRO A 164 4.11 12.54 2.68
N GLU A 165 4.40 12.56 1.38
CA GLU A 165 3.44 12.74 0.29
C GLU A 165 3.55 11.52 -0.62
N THR A 166 2.44 11.04 -1.15
CA THR A 166 2.44 9.92 -2.08
C THR A 166 3.02 10.35 -3.44
N THR A 167 3.79 9.47 -4.08
CA THR A 167 4.17 9.64 -5.49
C THR A 167 3.14 9.00 -6.41
N ALA A 168 3.21 9.27 -7.72
CA ALA A 168 2.38 8.56 -8.70
C ALA A 168 2.57 7.03 -8.66
N LYS A 169 3.79 6.55 -8.35
CA LYS A 169 4.09 5.12 -8.16
C LYS A 169 3.35 4.56 -6.94
N GLY A 170 3.40 5.29 -5.81
CA GLY A 170 2.70 4.91 -4.58
C GLY A 170 1.20 4.83 -4.77
N LEU A 171 0.62 5.90 -5.34
CA LEU A 171 -0.82 5.99 -5.59
C LEU A 171 -1.30 4.83 -6.47
N TRP A 172 -0.64 4.58 -7.60
CA TRP A 172 -1.02 3.50 -8.51
C TRP A 172 -0.88 2.10 -7.88
N THR A 173 0.09 1.91 -6.97
CA THR A 173 0.28 0.64 -6.27
C THR A 173 -0.86 0.37 -5.30
N VAL A 174 -1.26 1.39 -4.53
CA VAL A 174 -2.39 1.33 -3.59
C VAL A 174 -3.72 1.15 -4.32
N GLU A 175 -4.01 1.97 -5.33
CA GLU A 175 -5.23 1.87 -6.15
C GLU A 175 -5.32 0.51 -6.87
N GLY A 176 -4.18 -0.04 -7.28
CA GLY A 176 -4.09 -1.36 -7.89
C GLY A 176 -4.27 -2.53 -6.91
N GLY A 177 -4.39 -2.27 -5.61
CA GLY A 177 -4.49 -3.30 -4.57
C GLY A 177 -3.26 -4.19 -4.47
N LYS A 178 -2.09 -3.71 -4.92
CA LYS A 178 -0.83 -4.46 -4.93
C LYS A 178 -0.04 -4.19 -3.66
N SER A 179 0.68 -5.20 -3.18
CA SER A 179 1.65 -4.99 -2.10
C SER A 179 2.88 -4.27 -2.64
N VAL A 180 3.44 -3.34 -1.85
CA VAL A 180 4.69 -2.67 -2.22
C VAL A 180 5.90 -3.59 -2.15
N ASP A 181 5.77 -4.71 -1.43
CA ASP A 181 6.80 -5.75 -1.30
C ASP A 181 6.79 -6.76 -2.46
N GLU A 182 5.78 -6.72 -3.34
CA GLU A 182 5.79 -7.54 -4.54
C GLU A 182 6.92 -7.10 -5.47
N PRO A 183 7.72 -8.04 -6.00
CA PRO A 183 8.76 -7.69 -6.96
C PRO A 183 8.09 -7.11 -8.21
N THR A 184 8.17 -5.79 -8.39
CA THR A 184 7.84 -5.18 -9.67
C THR A 184 8.88 -5.63 -10.67
N ASN A 185 8.48 -6.42 -11.66
CA ASN A 185 9.31 -6.79 -12.81
C ASN A 185 9.86 -5.56 -13.58
N ASP A 186 9.36 -4.36 -13.26
CA ASP A 186 9.77 -3.07 -13.82
C ASP A 186 11.09 -2.54 -13.24
N GLU A 187 11.54 -3.03 -12.07
CA GLU A 187 12.89 -2.76 -11.56
C GLU A 187 13.79 -3.92 -11.95
N ALA A 188 14.11 -3.99 -13.23
CA ALA A 188 15.10 -4.92 -13.71
C ALA A 188 16.42 -4.67 -12.94
N PRO A 189 17.06 -5.71 -12.36
CA PRO A 189 18.37 -5.55 -11.75
C PRO A 189 19.32 -4.96 -12.80
N ALA A 190 20.38 -4.27 -12.36
CA ALA A 190 21.33 -3.51 -13.19
C ALA A 190 22.03 -4.26 -14.37
N ALA A 191 21.58 -5.46 -14.72
CA ALA A 191 21.90 -6.22 -15.91
C ALA A 191 20.60 -6.67 -16.64
N ALA A 192 19.73 -5.72 -16.99
CA ALA A 192 18.59 -6.00 -17.84
C ALA A 192 19.08 -6.23 -19.28
N THR A 193 19.07 -7.48 -19.74
CA THR A 193 19.28 -7.77 -21.16
C THR A 193 18.00 -7.41 -21.91
N PHE A 194 17.94 -6.20 -22.44
CA PHE A 194 16.83 -5.78 -23.30
C PHE A 194 16.98 -6.42 -24.67
N THR A 195 16.12 -7.39 -24.98
CA THR A 195 16.05 -7.97 -26.32
C THR A 195 15.10 -7.11 -27.16
N ASN A 196 15.67 -6.14 -27.88
CA ASN A 196 14.90 -5.33 -28.81
C ASN A 196 14.80 -6.08 -30.15
N TYR A 197 13.58 -6.43 -30.56
CA TYR A 197 13.32 -6.95 -31.91
C TYR A 197 13.09 -5.79 -32.86
N PHE A 198 14.02 -5.61 -33.81
CA PHE A 198 13.91 -4.60 -34.86
C PHE A 198 13.38 -5.28 -36.13
N HIS A 199 12.23 -4.83 -36.62
CA HIS A 199 11.60 -5.35 -37.85
C HIS A 199 11.89 -4.49 -39.09
N ALA A 200 12.92 -3.63 -39.02
CA ALA A 200 13.38 -2.76 -40.11
C ALA A 200 14.92 -2.62 -40.08
N PRO A 201 15.58 -2.15 -41.16
CA PRO A 201 17.01 -1.91 -41.16
C PRO A 201 17.38 -0.84 -40.11
N ALA A 202 17.99 -1.26 -39.00
CA ALA A 202 18.40 -0.37 -37.92
C ALA A 202 19.91 -0.51 -37.67
N ASN A 203 20.61 0.62 -37.66
CA ASN A 203 22.02 0.67 -37.25
C ASN A 203 22.10 0.89 -35.74
N VAL A 204 22.28 -0.19 -34.99
CA VAL A 204 22.38 -0.16 -33.53
C VAL A 204 23.86 -0.21 -33.14
N ALA A 205 24.34 0.83 -32.43
CA ALA A 205 25.67 0.83 -31.86
C ALA A 205 25.64 0.12 -30.49
N GLN A 206 26.04 -1.15 -30.46
CA GLN A 206 26.18 -1.90 -29.21
C GLN A 206 27.54 -1.59 -28.56
N ASN A 207 27.53 -1.35 -27.23
CA ASN A 207 28.71 -1.14 -26.39
C ASN A 207 29.47 0.21 -26.55
N SER A 208 28.79 1.28 -26.94
CA SER A 208 29.38 2.63 -27.01
C SER A 208 29.03 3.47 -25.77
N GLN A 209 30.02 4.15 -25.19
CA GLN A 209 29.79 5.13 -24.11
C GLN A 209 29.52 6.52 -24.71
N HIS A 210 28.58 7.27 -24.15
CA HIS A 210 28.18 8.64 -24.58
C HIS A 210 27.51 8.74 -25.95
N VAL A 211 26.54 7.87 -26.26
CA VAL A 211 25.72 8.00 -27.47
C VAL A 211 24.27 8.34 -27.10
N GLN A 212 23.76 9.45 -27.63
CA GLN A 212 22.31 9.71 -27.73
C GLN A 212 21.83 9.20 -29.09
N GLN A 213 21.10 8.09 -29.11
CA GLN A 213 20.38 7.63 -30.30
C GLN A 213 18.91 8.06 -30.18
N THR A 214 18.51 9.04 -30.98
CA THR A 214 17.11 9.41 -31.13
C THR A 214 16.47 8.45 -32.13
N ILE A 215 15.68 7.51 -31.63
CA ILE A 215 14.86 6.64 -32.46
C ILE A 215 13.56 7.37 -32.74
N ASN A 216 13.41 7.90 -33.96
CA ASN A 216 12.14 8.42 -34.43
C ASN A 216 11.21 7.23 -34.69
N ILE A 217 10.33 6.93 -33.74
CA ILE A 217 9.37 5.83 -33.90
C ILE A 217 8.24 6.33 -34.81
N SER A 218 8.30 5.98 -36.10
CA SER A 218 7.33 6.37 -37.14
C SER A 218 6.06 5.50 -37.14
N TRP A 219 5.57 5.08 -35.98
CA TRP A 219 4.32 4.32 -35.87
C TRP A 219 3.08 5.20 -36.05
N GLN A 220 3.24 6.54 -36.09
CA GLN A 220 2.11 7.47 -36.21
C GLN A 220 1.30 7.24 -37.49
N ASP A 221 1.95 6.87 -38.59
CA ASP A 221 1.26 6.61 -39.84
C ASP A 221 0.60 5.23 -39.85
N GLN A 222 1.24 4.23 -39.23
CA GLN A 222 0.67 2.88 -39.05
C GLN A 222 -0.51 2.86 -38.08
N ALA A 223 -0.49 3.69 -37.03
CA ALA A 223 -1.63 3.86 -36.14
C ALA A 223 -2.78 4.65 -36.78
N ARG A 224 -2.49 5.56 -37.72
CA ARG A 224 -3.53 6.21 -38.54
C ARG A 224 -4.18 5.20 -39.47
N GLU A 225 -3.39 4.40 -40.16
CA GLU A 225 -3.88 3.36 -41.08
C GLU A 225 -4.74 2.31 -40.35
N LEU A 226 -4.33 1.86 -39.16
CA LEU A 226 -5.12 0.94 -38.34
C LEU A 226 -6.45 1.57 -37.88
N VAL A 227 -6.43 2.87 -37.54
CA VAL A 227 -7.65 3.59 -37.14
C VAL A 227 -8.60 3.78 -38.33
N ASP A 228 -8.07 4.09 -39.50
CA ASP A 228 -8.87 4.23 -40.73
C ASP A 228 -9.45 2.87 -41.18
N GLU A 229 -8.71 1.77 -41.00
CA GLU A 229 -9.20 0.41 -41.25
C GLU A 229 -10.31 0.02 -40.26
N ILE A 230 -10.15 0.33 -38.97
CA ILE A 230 -11.18 0.12 -37.96
C ILE A 230 -12.43 0.94 -38.29
N ALA A 231 -12.27 2.20 -38.70
CA ALA A 231 -13.38 3.07 -39.09
C ALA A 231 -14.12 2.54 -40.34
N GLY A 232 -13.39 2.07 -41.36
CA GLY A 232 -13.98 1.50 -42.57
C GLY A 232 -14.70 0.17 -42.35
N ARG A 233 -14.21 -0.69 -41.44
CA ARG A 233 -14.93 -1.91 -41.04
C ARG A 233 -16.17 -1.61 -40.20
N LEU A 234 -16.19 -0.49 -39.49
CA LEU A 234 -17.29 -0.06 -38.64
C LEU A 234 -18.51 0.44 -39.42
N GLU A 235 -18.32 1.02 -40.61
CA GLU A 235 -19.41 1.48 -41.48
C GLU A 235 -20.36 0.33 -41.88
N ASN A 236 -19.87 -0.92 -41.83
CA ASN A 236 -20.62 -2.14 -42.16
C ASN A 236 -21.23 -2.86 -40.93
N VAL A 237 -21.13 -2.29 -39.72
CA VAL A 237 -21.76 -2.87 -38.51
C VAL A 237 -23.21 -2.40 -38.44
N GLU A 238 -24.16 -3.34 -38.52
CA GLU A 238 -25.62 -3.09 -38.48
C GLU A 238 -26.17 -2.80 -37.06
N ASP A 239 -25.35 -2.96 -36.03
CA ASP A 239 -25.75 -2.74 -34.62
C ASP A 239 -25.67 -1.25 -34.23
N ASP A 240 -26.83 -0.63 -34.08
CA ASP A 240 -26.97 0.79 -33.74
C ASP A 240 -26.42 1.13 -32.34
N HIS A 241 -26.33 0.17 -31.42
CA HIS A 241 -25.74 0.39 -30.10
C HIS A 241 -24.21 0.54 -30.18
N ALA A 242 -23.56 -0.25 -31.05
CA ALA A 242 -22.12 -0.13 -31.29
C ALA A 242 -21.79 1.20 -31.98
N ARG A 243 -22.65 1.71 -32.88
CA ARG A 243 -22.48 3.04 -33.49
C ARG A 243 -22.56 4.18 -32.48
N ALA A 244 -23.48 4.12 -31.52
CA ALA A 244 -23.66 5.17 -30.52
C ALA A 244 -22.46 5.29 -29.55
N GLU A 245 -21.94 4.16 -29.08
CA GLU A 245 -20.76 4.15 -28.20
C GLU A 245 -19.49 4.66 -28.92
N LEU A 246 -19.35 4.32 -30.19
CA LEU A 246 -18.21 4.78 -30.99
C LEU A 246 -18.31 6.24 -31.44
N ALA A 247 -19.52 6.75 -31.70
CA ALA A 247 -19.73 8.19 -31.89
C ALA A 247 -19.31 8.99 -30.65
N ALA A 248 -19.65 8.51 -29.45
CA ALA A 248 -19.23 9.12 -28.19
C ALA A 248 -17.70 9.07 -28.00
N ALA A 249 -17.05 7.96 -28.36
CA ALA A 249 -15.59 7.82 -28.31
C ALA A 249 -14.86 8.73 -29.33
N ALA A 250 -15.44 8.96 -30.50
CA ALA A 250 -14.92 9.88 -31.51
C ALA A 250 -15.07 11.36 -31.07
N GLU A 251 -16.17 11.71 -30.40
CA GLU A 251 -16.42 13.04 -29.84
C GLU A 251 -15.40 13.40 -28.74
N LEU A 252 -15.14 12.45 -27.83
CA LEU A 252 -14.11 12.57 -26.78
C LEU A 252 -12.71 12.82 -27.35
N ARG A 253 -12.39 12.23 -28.51
CA ARG A 253 -11.11 12.46 -29.19
C ARG A 253 -11.04 13.83 -29.88
N ARG A 254 -12.13 14.34 -30.45
CA ARG A 254 -12.20 15.71 -31.00
C ARG A 254 -12.01 16.77 -29.91
N ASN A 255 -12.65 16.61 -28.76
CA ASN A 255 -12.47 17.53 -27.62
C ASN A 255 -11.07 17.47 -27.02
N ARG A 256 -10.38 16.33 -27.09
CA ARG A 256 -8.97 16.22 -26.64
C ARG A 256 -7.97 16.87 -27.61
N ARG A 257 -8.34 17.05 -28.88
CA ARG A 257 -7.54 17.79 -29.88
C ARG A 257 -7.70 19.31 -29.74
N ALA A 258 -8.84 19.77 -29.21
CA ALA A 258 -9.08 21.16 -28.85
C ALA A 258 -8.60 21.45 -27.42
N GLY A 259 -7.30 21.34 -27.17
CA GLY A 259 -6.70 21.89 -25.95
C GLY A 259 -6.86 23.43 -25.90
N PRO A 260 -6.90 24.04 -24.71
CA PRO A 260 -7.29 25.44 -24.52
C PRO A 260 -6.22 26.41 -25.04
N SER A 261 -6.30 26.75 -26.33
CA SER A 261 -5.54 27.84 -26.95
C SER A 261 -6.41 29.08 -27.11
N GLU A 262 -6.80 29.70 -26.00
CA GLU A 262 -7.29 31.08 -26.03
C GLU A 262 -6.89 31.83 -24.75
N ARG A 263 -5.59 31.82 -24.42
CA ARG A 263 -5.04 32.90 -23.60
C ARG A 263 -4.63 34.04 -24.53
N ARG A 264 -5.47 35.07 -24.50
CA ARG A 264 -5.30 36.35 -25.18
C ARG A 264 -3.89 36.92 -24.99
N PRO A 265 -3.29 37.53 -26.03
CA PRO A 265 -2.06 38.29 -25.88
C PRO A 265 -2.31 39.47 -24.94
N TRP A 266 -1.51 39.59 -23.90
CA TRP A 266 -1.43 40.82 -23.12
C TRP A 266 -0.94 41.94 -24.05
N HIS A 267 -1.83 42.89 -24.33
CA HIS A 267 -1.49 44.16 -24.93
C HIS A 267 -0.40 44.83 -24.09
N ARG A 268 0.79 44.94 -24.67
CA ARG A 268 1.83 45.87 -24.24
C ARG A 268 1.46 47.23 -24.82
N ASP A 269 0.66 47.99 -24.07
CA ASP A 269 0.43 49.39 -24.40
C ASP A 269 1.64 50.21 -23.97
N GLU A 270 2.23 50.82 -24.99
CA GLU A 270 3.21 51.87 -24.94
C GLU A 270 2.64 53.09 -24.19
N ALA A 271 3.30 53.51 -23.11
CA ALA A 271 3.20 54.88 -22.63
C ALA A 271 4.52 55.60 -22.95
N ARG A 272 4.54 56.21 -24.13
CA ARG A 272 5.47 57.29 -24.49
C ARG A 272 5.03 58.58 -23.81
N SER A 273 6.04 59.40 -23.50
CA SER A 273 6.04 60.85 -23.63
C SER A 273 5.22 61.67 -22.63
N CYS A 274 5.93 62.31 -21.69
CA CYS A 274 5.77 63.73 -21.40
C CYS A 274 7.14 64.30 -21.03
N ASP A 275 7.78 64.94 -22.01
CA ASP A 275 8.76 66.00 -21.77
C ASP A 275 8.08 67.17 -21.04
N HIS A 276 8.71 67.70 -19.99
CA HIS A 276 8.66 69.14 -19.76
C HIS A 276 9.90 69.65 -19.03
N ASP A 277 10.57 70.56 -19.74
CA ASP A 277 11.57 71.51 -19.30
C ASP A 277 11.19 72.26 -18.02
N GLY A 278 12.18 72.73 -17.27
CA GLY A 278 11.94 73.69 -16.19
C GLY A 278 13.15 74.04 -15.34
N ASP A 279 13.98 74.95 -15.87
CA ASP A 279 15.05 75.69 -15.22
C ASP A 279 14.80 76.17 -13.77
N GLY A 280 15.90 76.22 -13.01
CA GLY A 280 16.34 77.46 -12.36
C GLY A 280 15.94 77.74 -10.90
N ARG A 281 16.85 77.44 -9.96
CA ARG A 281 17.66 78.42 -9.20
C ARG A 281 18.46 77.74 -8.09
#